data_AF-A0A7J7PXG8-F1
#
_entry.id   AF-A0A7J7PXG8-F1
#
_cell.length_a   1.000
_cell.length_b   1.000
_cell.length_c   1.000
_cell.angle_alpha   90.00
_cell.angle_beta   90.00
_cell.angle_gamma   90.00
#
_symmetry.space_group_name_H-M   'P 1'
#
loop_
_entity.id
_entity.type
_entity.pdbx_description
1 polymer ?
#
loop_
_entity_poly.entity_id
_entity_poly.type
_entity_poly.pdbx_seq_one_letter_code
_entity_poly.pdbx_strand_id
1 'polypeptide(L)'
;MQRISANAMQHAVRPCVGLACCCCCAAAAALLRLQFPVYHVPREEEVAELVLGMADVSTNLVMLTGPQGVGRSMLAASLAQELVVSHHWTDAYWVDLQGVTNVVLAGQQLLTGLGLTSDVPDTQQLLAWLEGRPRERFGIVLTHVQELLSAPAEEQQGFLDLLDNILHSSHKLQVVVVCEEPLSRITYLARAVQVEPLSAEVAGQMVQQAQVNVKEEHVQGVVEACQGTPLALAVVCGLMRCGYCSAADFLRIYSDRALPIDHNGSDATTSSYLPLRAGRRTSGCSGGDTAGYESESKGQDTM
;
A
#
# COMPACT_ATOMS: atom_id res chain seq x y z
N MET A 1 5.67 -10.73 -15.51
CA MET A 1 5.07 -11.91 -14.86
C MET A 1 5.41 -11.86 -13.37
N GLN A 2 4.52 -11.39 -12.51
CA GLN A 2 4.71 -11.46 -11.05
C GLN A 2 4.00 -12.69 -10.53
N ARG A 3 4.63 -13.86 -10.68
CA ARG A 3 4.21 -15.07 -9.98
C ARG A 3 4.61 -14.85 -8.52
N ILE A 4 3.65 -14.82 -7.61
CA ILE A 4 3.93 -14.63 -6.18
C ILE A 4 4.57 -15.92 -5.67
N SER A 5 5.90 -16.00 -5.74
CA SER A 5 6.68 -16.94 -4.94
C SER A 5 6.71 -16.43 -3.50
N ALA A 6 6.66 -17.32 -2.50
CA ALA A 6 6.67 -16.97 -1.07
C ALA A 6 7.80 -16.00 -0.65
N ASN A 7 8.87 -15.84 -1.45
CA ASN A 7 9.96 -14.90 -1.21
C ASN A 7 9.83 -13.52 -1.90
N ALA A 8 8.83 -13.31 -2.77
CA ALA A 8 8.71 -12.09 -3.58
C ALA A 8 7.90 -10.95 -2.92
N MET A 9 7.17 -11.22 -1.84
CA MET A 9 6.27 -10.26 -1.20
C MET A 9 6.98 -9.03 -0.62
N GLN A 10 8.22 -9.19 -0.12
CA GLN A 10 8.97 -8.09 0.51
C GLN A 10 9.46 -7.02 -0.49
N HIS A 11 9.30 -7.25 -1.80
CA HIS A 11 9.75 -6.32 -2.85
C HIS A 11 8.67 -5.94 -3.86
N ALA A 12 7.40 -6.27 -3.60
CA ALA A 12 6.30 -6.13 -4.57
C ALA A 12 5.78 -4.70 -4.79
N VAL A 13 6.44 -3.67 -4.26
CA VAL A 13 6.26 -2.28 -4.72
C VAL A 13 7.40 -1.95 -5.70
N ARG A 14 7.31 -2.50 -6.91
CA ARG A 14 8.16 -2.04 -8.04
C ARG A 14 7.26 -1.35 -9.06
N PRO A 15 7.61 -0.13 -9.51
CA PRO A 15 6.77 0.61 -10.44
C PRO A 15 6.64 -0.16 -11.76
N CYS A 16 5.43 -0.08 -12.33
CA CYS A 16 5.09 -0.58 -13.65
C CYS A 16 6.12 -0.09 -14.67
N VAL A 17 6.78 -1.03 -15.34
CA VAL A 17 7.71 -0.75 -16.44
C VAL A 17 6.86 -0.67 -17.71
N GLY A 18 6.38 0.53 -18.04
CA GLY A 18 5.55 0.76 -19.22
C GLY A 18 5.40 2.23 -19.59
N LEU A 19 6.21 2.65 -20.57
CA LEU A 19 6.17 3.87 -21.40
C LEU A 19 5.94 5.27 -20.75
N ALA A 20 7.06 6.01 -20.73
CA ALA A 20 7.19 7.44 -21.07
C ALA A 20 6.27 8.47 -20.36
N CYS A 21 6.65 8.87 -19.15
CA CYS A 21 6.34 10.22 -18.64
C CYS A 21 7.52 10.76 -17.80
N CYS A 22 8.31 11.67 -18.39
CA CYS A 22 9.69 11.97 -17.96
C CYS A 22 9.85 13.15 -16.96
N CYS A 23 8.79 13.69 -16.36
CA CYS A 23 8.95 14.81 -15.40
C CYS A 23 8.32 14.58 -14.01
N CYS A 24 7.31 13.70 -13.86
CA CYS A 24 6.73 13.38 -12.54
C CYS A 24 7.53 12.32 -11.75
N CYS A 25 8.39 11.54 -12.42
CA CYS A 25 9.17 10.48 -11.77
C CYS A 25 10.26 10.98 -10.82
N ALA A 26 10.75 12.23 -10.95
CA ALA A 26 11.83 12.72 -10.09
C ALA A 26 11.37 12.99 -8.63
N ALA A 27 10.15 13.48 -8.44
CA ALA A 27 9.56 13.67 -7.11
C ALA A 27 9.15 12.33 -6.48
N ALA A 28 8.57 11.42 -7.26
CA ALA A 28 8.28 10.06 -6.83
C ALA A 28 9.55 9.26 -6.48
N ALA A 29 10.65 9.45 -7.24
CA ALA A 29 11.94 8.82 -6.96
C ALA A 29 12.63 9.40 -5.71
N ALA A 30 12.40 10.69 -5.39
CA ALA A 30 12.87 11.29 -4.14
C ALA A 30 12.05 10.79 -2.93
N LEU A 31 10.75 10.58 -3.08
CA LEU A 31 9.90 9.89 -2.09
C LEU A 31 10.27 8.40 -1.95
N LEU A 32 10.69 7.73 -3.03
CA LEU A 32 11.18 6.33 -3.01
C LEU A 32 12.58 6.17 -2.39
N ARG A 33 13.34 7.27 -2.20
CA ARG A 33 14.60 7.27 -1.43
C ARG A 33 14.38 7.44 0.08
N LEU A 34 13.21 7.87 0.49
CA LEU A 34 12.78 7.64 1.85
C LEU A 34 12.49 6.15 1.92
N GLN A 35 13.45 5.38 2.42
CA GLN A 35 13.21 4.05 2.95
C GLN A 35 12.28 4.23 4.16
N PHE A 36 11.03 4.61 3.92
CA PHE A 36 10.01 4.47 4.92
C PHE A 36 9.97 2.97 5.18
N PRO A 37 10.32 2.51 6.40
CA PRO A 37 10.05 1.15 6.76
C PRO A 37 8.56 0.95 6.50
N VAL A 38 8.21 0.08 5.55
CA VAL A 38 6.81 -0.27 5.32
C VAL A 38 6.34 -0.83 6.64
N TYR A 39 5.49 -0.07 7.33
CA TYR A 39 4.98 -0.48 8.63
C TYR A 39 4.02 -1.63 8.36
N HIS A 40 4.53 -2.84 8.49
CA HIS A 40 3.72 -4.04 8.42
C HIS A 40 3.00 -4.17 9.74
N VAL A 41 1.72 -3.81 9.75
CA VAL A 41 0.89 -4.00 10.93
C VAL A 41 0.42 -5.45 10.95
N PRO A 42 0.76 -6.24 11.99
CA PRO A 42 0.32 -7.62 12.08
C PRO A 42 -1.21 -7.66 12.19
N ARG A 43 -1.86 -8.30 11.22
CA ARG A 43 -3.29 -8.67 11.23
C ARG A 43 -3.42 -10.20 11.18
N GLU A 44 -2.61 -10.89 11.99
CA GLU A 44 -2.46 -12.35 11.93
C GLU A 44 -3.78 -13.06 12.25
N GLU A 45 -4.55 -12.55 13.21
CA GLU A 45 -5.87 -13.10 13.57
C GLU A 45 -6.85 -13.00 12.39
N GLU A 46 -6.95 -11.84 11.75
CA GLU A 46 -7.81 -11.63 10.57
C GLU A 46 -7.39 -12.53 9.39
N VAL A 47 -6.08 -12.66 9.16
CA VAL A 47 -5.55 -13.57 8.13
C VAL A 47 -5.93 -15.01 8.45
N ALA A 48 -5.76 -15.45 9.70
CA ALA A 48 -6.11 -16.81 10.11
C ALA A 48 -7.61 -17.10 9.91
N GLU A 49 -8.48 -16.18 10.30
CA GLU A 49 -9.93 -16.32 10.10
C GLU A 49 -10.33 -16.36 8.61
N LEU A 50 -9.66 -15.56 7.78
CA LEU A 50 -9.87 -15.56 6.33
C LEU A 50 -9.38 -16.86 5.69
N VAL A 51 -8.20 -17.36 6.08
CA VAL A 51 -7.66 -18.64 5.60
C VAL A 51 -8.59 -19.79 5.95
N LEU A 52 -9.08 -19.85 7.20
CA LEU A 52 -10.07 -20.84 7.62
C LEU A 52 -11.37 -20.71 6.82
N GLY A 53 -11.79 -19.50 6.50
CA GLY A 53 -12.94 -19.23 5.62
C GLY A 53 -12.76 -19.77 4.21
N MET A 54 -11.60 -19.51 3.61
CA MET A 54 -11.29 -19.93 2.24
C MET A 54 -11.00 -21.44 2.14
N ALA A 55 -10.72 -22.10 3.26
CA ALA A 55 -10.61 -23.55 3.31
C ALA A 55 -11.95 -24.24 2.94
N ASP A 56 -13.09 -23.60 3.22
CA ASP A 56 -14.40 -24.10 2.81
C ASP A 56 -14.50 -24.19 1.28
N VAL A 57 -14.85 -25.39 0.79
CA VAL A 57 -15.06 -25.70 -0.63
C VAL A 57 -16.14 -24.81 -1.26
N SER A 58 -17.04 -24.27 -0.43
CA SER A 58 -18.14 -23.45 -0.87
C SER A 58 -17.72 -22.00 -1.18
N THR A 59 -16.61 -21.50 -0.60
CA THR A 59 -16.21 -20.10 -0.71
C THR A 59 -15.25 -19.87 -1.88
N ASN A 60 -15.76 -19.29 -2.97
CA ASN A 60 -14.97 -18.94 -4.15
C ASN A 60 -14.69 -17.44 -4.29
N LEU A 61 -15.38 -16.60 -3.53
CA LEU A 61 -15.20 -15.15 -3.56
C LEU A 61 -15.10 -14.59 -2.14
N VAL A 62 -14.03 -13.85 -1.88
CA VAL A 62 -13.87 -13.04 -0.67
C VAL A 62 -13.80 -11.57 -1.08
N MET A 63 -14.60 -10.72 -0.45
CA MET A 63 -14.59 -9.28 -0.67
C MET A 63 -14.06 -8.61 0.60
N LEU A 64 -12.93 -7.91 0.48
CA LEU A 64 -12.37 -7.12 1.56
C LEU A 64 -12.85 -5.68 1.43
N THR A 65 -13.77 -5.29 2.32
CA THR A 65 -14.43 -3.98 2.34
C THR A 65 -13.92 -3.11 3.48
N GLY A 66 -14.24 -1.83 3.46
CA GLY A 66 -13.81 -0.89 4.50
C GLY A 66 -13.22 0.41 3.94
N PRO A 67 -12.90 1.37 4.83
CA PRO A 67 -12.48 2.70 4.42
C PRO A 67 -11.13 2.70 3.66
N GLN A 68 -10.83 3.81 2.99
CA GLN A 68 -9.53 4.01 2.36
C GLN A 68 -8.41 4.05 3.41
N GLY A 69 -7.25 3.49 3.07
CA GLY A 69 -6.08 3.48 3.97
C GLY A 69 -6.14 2.48 5.13
N VAL A 70 -7.23 1.73 5.29
CA VAL A 70 -7.41 0.73 6.37
C VAL A 70 -6.52 -0.52 6.24
N GLY A 71 -5.86 -0.68 5.09
CA GLY A 71 -4.94 -1.80 4.83
C GLY A 71 -5.56 -3.01 4.13
N ARG A 72 -6.72 -2.87 3.48
CA ARG A 72 -7.37 -3.96 2.70
C ARG A 72 -6.40 -4.66 1.73
N SER A 73 -5.65 -3.90 0.94
CA SER A 73 -4.68 -4.49 -0.01
C SER A 73 -3.54 -5.20 0.70
N MET A 74 -3.08 -4.70 1.85
CA MET A 74 -2.05 -5.39 2.64
C MET A 74 -2.61 -6.70 3.22
N LEU A 75 -3.84 -6.69 3.72
CA LEU A 75 -4.51 -7.90 4.21
C LEU A 75 -4.73 -8.93 3.09
N ALA A 76 -5.15 -8.48 1.90
CA ALA A 76 -5.29 -9.34 0.72
C ALA A 76 -3.96 -10.00 0.33
N ALA A 77 -2.87 -9.23 0.40
CA ALA A 77 -1.53 -9.72 0.13
C ALA A 77 -1.14 -10.78 1.17
N SER A 78 -1.24 -10.49 2.46
CA SER A 78 -0.90 -11.45 3.53
C SER A 78 -1.75 -12.71 3.45
N LEU A 79 -3.05 -12.59 3.16
CA LEU A 79 -3.94 -13.73 2.91
C LEU A 79 -3.47 -14.60 1.74
N ALA A 80 -3.18 -13.97 0.59
CA ALA A 80 -2.69 -14.70 -0.59
C ALA A 80 -1.36 -15.41 -0.33
N GLN A 81 -0.46 -14.76 0.42
CA GLN A 81 0.81 -15.36 0.83
C GLN A 81 0.58 -16.59 1.70
N GLU A 82 -0.26 -16.49 2.73
CA GLU A 82 -0.55 -17.59 3.65
C GLU A 82 -1.23 -18.77 2.94
N LEU A 83 -2.15 -18.51 2.01
CA LEU A 83 -2.79 -19.55 1.20
C LEU A 83 -1.81 -20.30 0.30
N VAL A 84 -0.79 -19.61 -0.24
CA VAL A 84 0.27 -20.25 -1.03
C VAL A 84 1.23 -21.04 -0.13
N VAL A 85 1.65 -20.47 1.00
CA VAL A 85 2.57 -21.10 1.95
C VAL A 85 1.97 -22.37 2.57
N SER A 86 0.69 -22.34 2.89
CA SER A 86 -0.07 -23.50 3.40
C SER A 86 -0.43 -24.54 2.32
N HIS A 87 0.01 -24.33 1.07
CA HIS A 87 -0.34 -25.15 -0.09
C HIS A 87 -1.86 -25.24 -0.38
N HIS A 88 -2.65 -24.29 0.13
CA HIS A 88 -4.06 -24.17 -0.23
C HIS A 88 -4.20 -23.68 -1.68
N TRP A 89 -3.38 -22.71 -2.06
CA TRP A 89 -3.23 -22.23 -3.43
C TRP A 89 -1.91 -22.71 -4.00
N THR A 90 -1.96 -23.25 -5.22
CA THR A 90 -0.74 -23.58 -5.98
C THR A 90 -0.08 -22.31 -6.51
N ASP A 91 -0.90 -21.36 -6.95
CA ASP A 91 -0.46 -20.08 -7.49
C ASP A 91 -1.41 -18.98 -7.02
N ALA A 92 -0.86 -17.78 -6.84
CA ALA A 92 -1.62 -16.55 -6.62
C ALA A 92 -1.24 -15.50 -7.68
N TYR A 93 -2.25 -14.82 -8.20
CA TYR A 93 -2.09 -13.75 -9.20
C TYR A 93 -2.61 -12.44 -8.64
N TRP A 94 -1.79 -11.41 -8.72
CA TRP A 94 -2.18 -10.06 -8.34
C TRP A 94 -2.53 -9.27 -9.60
N VAL A 95 -3.75 -8.75 -9.65
CA VAL A 95 -4.23 -7.94 -10.78
C VAL A 95 -4.71 -6.59 -10.26
N ASP A 96 -3.96 -5.56 -10.61
CA ASP A 96 -4.31 -4.19 -10.31
C ASP A 96 -5.16 -3.59 -11.44
N LEU A 97 -6.37 -3.14 -11.11
CA LEU A 97 -7.32 -2.50 -12.04
C LEU A 97 -7.35 -0.97 -11.92
N GLN A 98 -6.33 -0.35 -11.31
CA GLN A 98 -6.23 1.11 -11.27
C GLN A 98 -6.23 1.71 -12.68
N GLY A 99 -7.04 2.75 -12.91
CA GLY A 99 -7.18 3.41 -14.21
C GLY A 99 -8.02 2.65 -15.23
N VAL A 100 -8.59 1.50 -14.86
CA VAL A 100 -9.43 0.68 -15.76
C VAL A 100 -10.88 1.18 -15.67
N THR A 101 -11.41 1.64 -16.80
CA THR A 101 -12.71 2.33 -16.86
C THR A 101 -13.80 1.55 -17.59
N ASN A 102 -13.47 0.45 -18.26
CA ASN A 102 -14.43 -0.40 -18.98
C ASN A 102 -14.07 -1.89 -18.88
N VAL A 103 -15.05 -2.74 -19.17
CA VAL A 103 -14.94 -4.20 -19.06
C VAL A 103 -13.89 -4.81 -20.01
N VAL A 104 -13.69 -4.23 -21.19
CA VAL A 104 -12.72 -4.73 -22.17
C VAL A 104 -11.29 -4.57 -21.65
N LEU A 105 -10.98 -3.39 -21.11
CA LEU A 105 -9.69 -3.12 -20.46
C LEU A 105 -9.51 -3.98 -19.21
N ALA A 106 -10.57 -4.25 -18.44
CA ALA A 106 -10.51 -5.16 -17.30
C ALA A 106 -10.12 -6.59 -17.73
N GLY A 107 -10.75 -7.11 -18.78
CA GLY A 107 -10.41 -8.41 -19.37
C GLY A 107 -8.96 -8.46 -19.86
N GLN A 108 -8.48 -7.41 -20.52
CA GLN A 108 -7.09 -7.30 -20.96
C GLN A 108 -6.10 -7.27 -19.79
N GLN A 109 -6.43 -6.52 -18.73
CA GLN A 109 -5.60 -6.41 -17.53
C GLN A 109 -5.54 -7.74 -16.77
N LEU A 110 -6.65 -8.49 -16.71
CA LEU A 110 -6.69 -9.85 -16.18
C LEU A 110 -5.81 -10.81 -16.98
N LEU A 111 -5.94 -10.83 -18.32
CA LEU A 111 -5.08 -11.64 -19.19
C LEU A 111 -3.60 -11.32 -18.95
N THR A 112 -3.26 -10.04 -18.94
CA THR A 112 -1.88 -9.56 -18.71
C THR A 112 -1.37 -9.96 -17.33
N GLY A 113 -2.19 -9.81 -16.29
CA GLY A 113 -1.86 -10.19 -14.92
C GLY A 113 -1.63 -11.70 -14.76
N LEU A 114 -2.35 -12.52 -15.53
CA LEU A 114 -2.18 -13.98 -15.59
C LEU A 114 -0.98 -14.40 -16.46
N GLY A 115 -0.34 -13.46 -17.16
CA GLY A 115 0.78 -13.73 -18.07
C GLY A 115 0.35 -14.26 -19.43
N LEU A 116 -0.92 -14.05 -19.80
CA LEU A 116 -1.48 -14.40 -21.10
C LEU A 116 -1.30 -13.20 -22.04
N THR A 117 -0.38 -13.34 -22.99
CA THR A 117 -0.20 -12.36 -24.06
C THR A 117 -1.05 -12.76 -25.25
N SER A 118 -1.89 -11.85 -25.72
CA SER A 118 -2.65 -11.99 -26.97
C SER A 118 -2.58 -10.69 -27.74
N ASP A 119 -2.48 -10.80 -29.06
CA ASP A 119 -2.54 -9.64 -29.96
C ASP A 119 -3.93 -8.98 -29.94
N VAL A 120 -4.96 -9.76 -29.61
CA VAL A 120 -6.35 -9.29 -29.45
C VAL A 120 -6.86 -9.70 -28.07
N PRO A 121 -7.20 -8.75 -27.19
CA PRO A 121 -7.77 -9.07 -25.89
C PRO A 121 -9.15 -9.70 -26.08
N ASP A 122 -9.24 -10.99 -25.79
CA ASP A 122 -10.49 -11.75 -25.87
C ASP A 122 -10.78 -12.38 -24.51
N THR A 123 -11.92 -12.03 -23.93
CA THR A 123 -12.38 -12.61 -22.67
C THR A 123 -12.61 -14.12 -22.80
N GLN A 124 -12.93 -14.63 -23.99
CA GLN A 124 -13.05 -16.07 -24.21
C GLN A 124 -11.73 -16.81 -23.99
N GLN A 125 -10.59 -16.18 -24.32
CA GLN A 125 -9.28 -16.76 -24.05
C GLN A 125 -9.01 -16.86 -22.55
N LEU A 126 -9.43 -15.86 -21.77
CA LEU A 126 -9.35 -15.90 -20.32
C LEU A 126 -10.15 -17.08 -19.77
N LEU A 127 -11.42 -17.21 -20.18
CA LEU A 127 -12.31 -18.28 -19.73
C LEU A 127 -11.78 -19.67 -20.13
N ALA A 128 -11.36 -19.85 -21.38
CA ALA A 128 -10.78 -21.09 -21.86
C ALA A 128 -9.49 -21.49 -21.11
N TRP A 129 -8.67 -20.50 -20.73
CA TRP A 129 -7.49 -20.75 -19.90
C TRP A 129 -7.85 -21.18 -18.47
N LEU A 130 -8.87 -20.56 -17.87
CA LEU A 130 -9.38 -20.92 -16.54
C LEU A 130 -9.96 -22.34 -16.51
N GLU A 131 -10.67 -22.72 -17.57
CA GLU A 131 -11.23 -24.07 -17.75
C GLU A 131 -10.15 -25.14 -17.96
N GLY A 132 -9.12 -24.82 -18.73
CA GLY A 132 -8.02 -25.73 -19.07
C GLY A 132 -7.00 -25.96 -17.94
N ARG A 133 -7.08 -25.21 -16.84
CA ARG A 133 -6.12 -25.30 -15.73
C ARG A 133 -6.19 -26.66 -15.00
N PRO A 134 -5.05 -27.16 -14.47
CA PRO A 134 -4.98 -28.46 -13.81
C PRO A 134 -5.81 -28.52 -12.51
N ARG A 135 -5.80 -29.69 -11.85
CA ARG A 135 -6.74 -30.01 -10.76
C ARG A 135 -6.55 -29.27 -9.44
N GLU A 136 -5.62 -28.34 -9.35
CA GLU A 136 -5.25 -27.69 -8.10
C GLU A 136 -5.94 -26.32 -7.96
N ARG A 137 -6.13 -25.87 -6.70
CA ARG A 137 -6.72 -24.57 -6.39
C ARG A 137 -5.70 -23.45 -6.64
N PHE A 138 -6.19 -22.30 -7.07
CA PHE A 138 -5.37 -21.11 -7.28
C PHE A 138 -6.19 -19.85 -7.01
N GLY A 139 -5.49 -18.77 -6.71
CA GLY A 139 -6.08 -17.50 -6.32
C GLY A 139 -5.86 -16.38 -7.32
N ILE A 140 -6.86 -15.50 -7.47
CA ILE A 140 -6.70 -14.19 -8.12
C ILE A 140 -7.06 -13.11 -7.09
N VAL A 141 -6.18 -12.14 -6.90
CA VAL A 141 -6.43 -10.96 -6.08
C VAL A 141 -6.67 -9.76 -7.00
N LEU A 142 -7.85 -9.16 -6.91
CA LEU A 142 -8.25 -7.97 -7.67
C LEU A 142 -8.21 -6.74 -6.77
N THR A 143 -7.44 -5.74 -7.15
CA THR A 143 -7.37 -4.46 -6.43
C THR A 143 -7.77 -3.27 -7.27
N HIS A 144 -8.12 -2.17 -6.61
CA HIS A 144 -8.53 -0.90 -7.23
C HIS A 144 -9.70 -1.03 -8.22
N VAL A 145 -10.64 -1.93 -7.91
CA VAL A 145 -11.84 -2.15 -8.75
C VAL A 145 -12.84 -0.98 -8.71
N GLN A 146 -12.63 0.01 -7.83
CA GLN A 146 -13.61 1.06 -7.52
C GLN A 146 -13.98 1.91 -8.74
N GLU A 147 -13.04 2.15 -9.66
CA GLU A 147 -13.31 2.89 -10.90
C GLU A 147 -14.34 2.18 -11.78
N LEU A 148 -14.22 0.86 -11.94
CA LEU A 148 -15.21 0.03 -12.65
C LEU A 148 -16.54 -0.05 -11.91
N LEU A 149 -16.50 -0.16 -10.58
CA LEU A 149 -17.73 -0.21 -9.77
C LEU A 149 -18.49 1.11 -9.75
N SER A 150 -17.80 2.23 -10.00
CA SER A 150 -18.37 3.58 -10.06
C SER A 150 -18.62 4.04 -11.51
N ALA A 151 -18.33 3.20 -12.50
CA ALA A 151 -18.56 3.47 -13.92
C ALA A 151 -20.07 3.49 -14.25
N PRO A 152 -20.47 3.90 -15.48
CA PRO A 152 -21.85 3.78 -15.92
C PRO A 152 -22.38 2.36 -15.73
N ALA A 153 -23.70 2.23 -15.47
CA ALA A 153 -24.32 0.95 -15.11
C ALA A 153 -24.03 -0.20 -16.08
N GLU A 154 -23.85 0.10 -17.37
CA GLU A 154 -23.45 -0.89 -18.39
C GLU A 154 -22.06 -1.48 -18.12
N GLU A 155 -21.06 -0.63 -17.83
CA GLU A 155 -19.69 -1.07 -17.54
C GLU A 155 -19.59 -1.75 -16.19
N GLN A 156 -20.29 -1.22 -15.18
CA GLN A 156 -20.40 -1.84 -13.87
C GLN A 156 -21.00 -3.25 -13.99
N GLN A 157 -22.12 -3.39 -14.69
CA GLN A 157 -22.77 -4.68 -14.90
C GLN A 157 -21.89 -5.61 -15.73
N GLY A 158 -21.26 -5.11 -16.81
CA GLY A 158 -20.34 -5.90 -17.62
C GLY A 158 -19.15 -6.45 -16.83
N PHE A 159 -18.60 -5.66 -15.89
CA PHE A 159 -17.56 -6.14 -14.99
C PHE A 159 -18.06 -7.21 -14.01
N LEU A 160 -19.26 -7.05 -13.44
CA LEU A 160 -19.86 -8.06 -12.57
C LEU A 160 -20.14 -9.36 -13.33
N ASP A 161 -20.65 -9.27 -14.57
CA ASP A 161 -20.88 -10.41 -15.45
C ASP A 161 -19.56 -11.11 -15.81
N LEU A 162 -18.50 -10.34 -16.08
CA LEU A 162 -17.16 -10.89 -16.30
C LEU A 162 -16.65 -11.65 -15.06
N LEU A 163 -16.79 -11.07 -13.87
CA LEU A 163 -16.39 -11.72 -12.62
C LEU A 163 -17.20 -13.00 -12.35
N ASP A 164 -18.50 -12.97 -12.62
CA ASP A 164 -19.37 -14.13 -12.49
C ASP A 164 -18.97 -15.24 -13.48
N ASN A 165 -18.69 -14.90 -14.74
CA ASN A 165 -18.18 -15.84 -15.74
C ASN A 165 -16.85 -16.46 -15.33
N ILE A 166 -15.92 -15.66 -14.79
CA ILE A 166 -14.63 -16.12 -14.29
C ILE A 166 -14.81 -17.15 -13.15
N LEU A 167 -15.72 -16.88 -12.22
CA LEU A 167 -16.04 -17.80 -11.11
C LEU A 167 -16.74 -19.08 -11.61
N HIS A 168 -17.58 -18.98 -12.65
CA HIS A 168 -18.24 -20.12 -13.31
C HIS A 168 -17.27 -21.03 -14.08
N SER A 169 -16.27 -20.46 -14.74
CA SER A 169 -15.32 -21.23 -15.55
C SER A 169 -14.47 -22.20 -14.75
N SER A 170 -14.29 -21.98 -13.44
CA SER A 170 -13.48 -22.88 -12.62
C SER A 170 -13.89 -22.92 -11.15
N HIS A 171 -14.44 -24.04 -10.71
CA HIS A 171 -14.72 -24.33 -9.29
C HIS A 171 -13.48 -24.40 -8.39
N LYS A 172 -12.28 -24.27 -8.96
CA LYS A 172 -11.00 -24.27 -8.23
C LYS A 172 -10.40 -22.89 -8.08
N LEU A 173 -10.93 -21.93 -8.83
CA LEU A 173 -10.54 -20.55 -8.72
C LEU A 173 -11.18 -19.97 -7.46
N GLN A 174 -10.35 -19.31 -6.66
CA GLN A 174 -10.81 -18.43 -5.62
C GLN A 174 -10.38 -17.00 -5.93
N VAL A 175 -11.27 -16.05 -5.73
CA VAL A 175 -11.03 -14.63 -6.00
C VAL A 175 -11.10 -13.85 -4.70
N VAL A 176 -10.13 -12.97 -4.48
CA VAL A 176 -10.14 -11.97 -3.42
C VAL A 176 -10.29 -10.60 -4.08
N VAL A 177 -11.36 -9.87 -3.77
CA VAL A 177 -11.60 -8.54 -4.32
C VAL A 177 -11.44 -7.51 -3.21
N VAL A 178 -10.64 -6.47 -3.47
CA VAL A 178 -10.51 -5.30 -2.60
C VAL A 178 -11.38 -4.17 -3.14
N CYS A 179 -12.51 -3.90 -2.48
CA CYS A 179 -13.51 -2.92 -2.90
C CYS A 179 -14.01 -2.12 -1.68
N GLU A 180 -14.57 -0.91 -1.87
CA GLU A 180 -15.04 -0.11 -0.71
C GLU A 180 -16.32 -0.68 -0.11
N GLU A 181 -17.23 -1.08 -0.98
CA GLU A 181 -18.53 -1.65 -0.63
C GLU A 181 -18.66 -3.09 -1.14
N PRO A 182 -19.46 -3.95 -0.49
CA PRO A 182 -19.74 -5.30 -0.97
C PRO A 182 -20.39 -5.27 -2.36
N LEU A 183 -19.98 -6.19 -3.24
CA LEU A 183 -20.57 -6.32 -4.56
C LEU A 183 -21.99 -6.87 -4.44
N SER A 184 -22.99 -6.02 -4.68
CA SER A 184 -24.36 -6.48 -4.81
C SER A 184 -24.49 -7.30 -6.11
N ARG A 185 -25.19 -8.44 -6.06
CA ARG A 185 -25.59 -9.30 -7.22
C ARG A 185 -24.63 -10.42 -7.66
N ILE A 186 -23.60 -10.75 -6.89
CA ILE A 186 -22.82 -11.96 -7.22
C ILE A 186 -23.58 -13.19 -6.73
N THR A 187 -23.85 -14.12 -7.65
CA THR A 187 -24.63 -15.37 -7.41
C THR A 187 -23.86 -16.36 -6.52
N TYR A 188 -22.54 -16.25 -6.49
CA TYR A 188 -21.67 -17.12 -5.71
C TYR A 188 -21.77 -16.89 -4.22
N LEU A 189 -21.37 -17.93 -3.48
CA LEU A 189 -21.08 -17.84 -2.05
C LEU A 189 -19.89 -16.90 -1.84
N ALA A 190 -20.24 -15.63 -1.73
CA ALA A 190 -19.33 -14.53 -1.49
C ALA A 190 -19.28 -14.25 0.00
N ARG A 191 -18.07 -14.20 0.56
CA ARG A 191 -17.84 -13.75 1.94
C ARG A 191 -17.37 -12.30 1.90
N ALA A 192 -18.20 -11.38 2.38
CA ALA A 192 -17.78 -10.01 2.63
C ALA A 192 -17.12 -9.94 4.02
N VAL A 193 -15.92 -9.36 4.08
CA VAL A 193 -15.20 -9.10 5.33
C VAL A 193 -14.88 -7.61 5.38
N GLN A 194 -15.45 -6.94 6.37
CA GLN A 194 -15.21 -5.55 6.63
C GLN A 194 -13.91 -5.41 7.43
N VAL A 195 -12.92 -4.75 6.83
CA VAL A 195 -11.63 -4.47 7.44
C VAL A 195 -11.76 -3.18 8.23
N GLU A 196 -11.66 -3.31 9.55
CA GLU A 196 -11.78 -2.17 10.47
C GLU A 196 -10.44 -1.47 10.71
N PRO A 197 -10.45 -0.19 11.11
CA PRO A 197 -9.28 0.48 11.66
C PRO A 197 -8.64 -0.32 12.80
N LEU A 198 -7.36 -0.08 13.04
CA LEU A 198 -6.62 -0.76 14.09
C LEU A 198 -7.19 -0.41 15.47
N SER A 199 -7.13 -1.39 16.37
CA SER A 199 -7.41 -1.13 17.78
C SER A 199 -6.45 -0.08 18.33
N ALA A 200 -6.92 0.69 19.31
CA ALA A 200 -6.11 1.73 19.95
C ALA A 200 -4.81 1.17 20.55
N GLU A 201 -4.84 -0.08 21.02
CA GLU A 201 -3.68 -0.78 21.55
C GLU A 201 -2.61 -1.01 20.48
N VAL A 202 -2.97 -1.63 19.34
CA VAL A 202 -2.02 -1.89 18.24
C VAL A 202 -1.50 -0.59 17.65
N ALA A 203 -2.39 0.40 17.45
CA ALA A 203 -2.00 1.72 16.97
C ALA A 203 -1.05 2.43 17.95
N GLY A 204 -1.29 2.33 19.26
CA GLY A 204 -0.43 2.90 20.30
C GLY A 204 0.96 2.26 20.31
N GLN A 205 1.04 0.94 20.15
CA GLN A 205 2.31 0.23 20.00
C GLN A 205 3.13 0.73 18.80
N MET A 206 2.48 1.02 17.66
CA MET A 206 3.17 1.60 16.49
C MET A 206 3.79 2.96 16.80
N VAL A 207 3.06 3.83 17.52
CA VAL A 207 3.56 5.17 17.91
C VAL A 207 4.75 5.04 18.88
N GLN A 208 4.65 4.16 19.87
CA GLN A 208 5.73 3.90 20.83
C GLN A 208 6.98 3.29 20.18
N GLN A 209 6.81 2.45 19.16
CA GLN A 209 7.92 1.91 18.36
C GLN A 209 8.56 2.98 17.47
N ALA A 210 7.79 3.97 17.01
CA ALA A 210 8.28 5.05 16.15
C ALA A 210 9.13 6.08 16.92
N GLN A 211 8.79 6.33 18.18
CA GLN A 211 9.51 7.29 19.04
C GLN A 211 9.60 6.75 20.47
N VAL A 212 10.83 6.61 20.98
CA VAL A 212 11.09 6.12 22.34
C VAL A 212 10.70 7.20 23.37
N ASN A 213 10.16 6.78 24.53
CA ASN A 213 9.79 7.64 25.66
C ASN A 213 8.68 8.68 25.35
N VAL A 214 7.76 8.36 24.45
CA VAL A 214 6.56 9.19 24.24
C VAL A 214 5.63 9.02 25.45
N LYS A 215 5.12 10.13 25.98
CA LYS A 215 4.13 10.09 27.05
C LYS A 215 2.83 9.46 26.57
N GLU A 216 2.18 8.69 27.44
CA GLU A 216 0.93 7.99 27.11
C GLU A 216 -0.18 8.92 26.60
N GLU A 217 -0.29 10.13 27.18
CA GLU A 217 -1.23 11.17 26.71
C GLU A 217 -1.02 11.55 25.24
N HIS A 218 0.23 11.59 24.77
CA HIS A 218 0.55 11.90 23.38
C HIS A 218 0.34 10.69 22.48
N VAL A 219 0.60 9.47 22.96
CA VAL A 219 0.29 8.23 22.22
C VAL A 219 -1.20 8.18 21.90
N GLN A 220 -2.04 8.33 22.93
CA GLN A 220 -3.50 8.32 22.78
C GLN A 220 -3.96 9.42 21.84
N GLY A 221 -3.45 10.64 22.00
CA GLY A 221 -3.80 11.75 21.11
C GLY A 221 -3.45 11.50 19.65
N VAL A 222 -2.30 10.87 19.37
CA VAL A 222 -1.89 10.54 17.99
C VAL A 222 -2.79 9.46 17.40
N VAL A 223 -3.08 8.42 18.18
CA VAL A 223 -3.98 7.32 17.78
C VAL A 223 -5.38 7.86 17.46
N GLU A 224 -5.89 8.75 18.30
CA GLU A 224 -7.21 9.37 18.14
C GLU A 224 -7.25 10.31 16.93
N ALA A 225 -6.20 11.11 16.72
CA ALA A 225 -6.04 11.96 15.53
C ALA A 225 -5.96 11.15 14.22
N CYS A 226 -5.33 9.97 14.24
CA CYS A 226 -5.23 9.09 13.08
C CYS A 226 -6.44 8.14 12.93
N GLN A 227 -7.37 8.14 13.91
CA GLN A 227 -8.55 7.27 13.95
C GLN A 227 -8.23 5.78 13.70
N GLY A 228 -7.07 5.31 14.16
CA GLY A 228 -6.62 3.92 13.94
C GLY A 228 -6.32 3.55 12.47
N THR A 229 -6.29 4.51 11.53
CA THR A 229 -6.02 4.23 10.12
C THR A 229 -4.54 3.87 9.91
N PRO A 230 -4.19 2.65 9.46
CA PRO A 230 -2.80 2.24 9.27
C PRO A 230 -1.99 3.16 8.37
N LEU A 231 -2.56 3.66 7.28
CA LEU A 231 -1.85 4.58 6.38
C LEU A 231 -1.49 5.89 7.07
N ALA A 232 -2.44 6.51 7.80
CA ALA A 232 -2.20 7.74 8.54
C ALA A 232 -1.13 7.52 9.63
N LEU A 233 -1.27 6.43 10.39
CA LEU A 233 -0.29 6.04 11.42
C LEU A 233 1.09 5.81 10.80
N ALA A 234 1.20 5.11 9.68
CA ALA A 234 2.48 4.85 9.02
C ALA A 234 3.18 6.14 8.57
N VAL A 235 2.42 7.11 8.03
CA VAL A 235 2.96 8.43 7.65
C VAL A 235 3.46 9.18 8.88
N VAL A 236 2.63 9.30 9.92
CA VAL A 236 2.96 10.05 11.14
C VAL A 236 4.14 9.39 11.89
N CYS A 237 4.09 8.08 12.09
CA CYS A 237 5.17 7.31 12.71
C CYS A 237 6.46 7.38 11.88
N GLY A 238 6.36 7.37 10.55
CA GLY A 238 7.51 7.56 9.65
C GLY A 238 8.17 8.93 9.85
N LEU A 239 7.37 10.00 9.98
CA LEU A 239 7.88 11.35 10.26
C LEU A 239 8.54 11.43 11.64
N MET A 240 7.94 10.82 12.67
CA MET A 240 8.50 10.76 14.01
C MET A 240 9.86 10.05 14.04
N ARG A 241 9.93 8.88 13.40
CA ARG A 241 11.16 8.07 13.34
C ARG A 241 12.29 8.78 12.60
N CYS A 242 11.97 9.58 11.60
CA CYS A 242 12.95 10.40 10.88
C CYS A 242 13.33 11.69 11.62
N GLY A 243 12.74 11.97 12.79
CA GLY A 243 13.00 13.17 13.58
C GLY A 243 12.42 14.45 12.99
N TYR A 244 11.45 14.36 12.06
CA TYR A 244 10.80 15.53 11.46
C TYR A 244 9.78 16.18 12.41
N CYS A 245 9.13 15.40 13.25
CA CYS A 245 8.23 15.89 14.30
C CYS A 245 8.29 14.98 15.53
N SER A 246 8.00 15.53 16.70
CA SER A 246 7.66 14.72 17.88
C SER A 246 6.14 14.46 17.92
N ALA A 247 5.70 13.49 18.72
CA ALA A 247 4.27 13.29 18.97
C ALA A 247 3.57 14.56 19.50
N ALA A 248 4.22 15.32 20.38
CA ALA A 248 3.71 16.58 20.90
C ALA A 248 3.60 17.66 19.80
N ASP A 249 4.60 17.76 18.91
CA ASP A 249 4.57 18.69 17.79
C ASP A 249 3.46 18.36 16.80
N PHE A 250 3.29 17.07 16.47
CA PHE A 250 2.20 16.62 15.61
C PHE A 250 0.84 17.01 16.20
N LEU A 251 0.60 16.73 17.48
CA LEU A 251 -0.68 17.07 18.12
C LEU A 251 -0.93 18.58 18.19
N ARG A 252 0.13 19.36 18.43
CA ARG A 252 0.05 20.82 18.40
C ARG A 252 -0.34 21.33 17.00
N ILE A 253 0.25 20.78 15.94
CA ILE A 253 -0.06 21.14 14.55
C ILE A 253 -1.48 20.69 14.17
N TYR A 254 -1.84 19.46 14.52
CA TYR A 254 -3.16 18.88 14.22
C TYR A 254 -4.30 19.63 14.92
N SER A 255 -4.07 20.12 16.13
CA SER A 255 -5.05 20.89 16.90
C SER A 255 -5.20 22.33 16.41
N ASP A 256 -4.27 22.83 15.61
CA ASP A 256 -4.30 24.19 15.08
C ASP A 256 -5.31 24.31 13.93
N ARG A 257 -6.55 24.69 14.29
CA ARG A 257 -7.64 24.93 13.34
C ARG A 257 -7.38 26.09 12.37
N ALA A 258 -6.32 26.89 12.57
CA ALA A 258 -5.98 27.98 11.67
C ALA A 258 -5.26 27.51 10.40
N LEU A 259 -4.86 26.25 10.32
CA LEU A 259 -4.41 25.67 9.05
C LEU A 259 -5.63 25.45 8.15
N PRO A 260 -5.69 26.06 6.96
CA PRO A 260 -6.77 25.81 6.01
C PRO A 260 -6.72 24.35 5.58
N ILE A 261 -7.56 23.53 6.22
CA ILE A 261 -7.86 22.20 5.72
C ILE A 261 -8.92 22.43 4.65
N ASP A 262 -8.49 22.52 3.39
CA ASP A 262 -9.39 22.55 2.25
C ASP A 262 -10.15 21.23 2.19
N HIS A 263 -11.30 21.16 2.86
CA HIS A 263 -12.21 20.03 2.79
C HIS A 263 -12.92 19.91 1.43
N ASN A 264 -12.70 20.86 0.51
CA ASN A 264 -13.28 20.87 -0.83
C ASN A 264 -12.30 20.36 -1.89
N GLY A 265 -12.09 19.04 -1.91
CA GLY A 265 -11.43 18.36 -3.02
C GLY A 265 -12.36 18.24 -4.24
N SER A 266 -12.76 19.36 -4.86
CA SER A 266 -13.51 19.30 -6.13
C SER A 266 -13.22 20.42 -7.15
N ASP A 267 -12.47 21.48 -6.86
CA ASP A 267 -12.15 22.48 -7.89
C ASP A 267 -10.67 22.82 -7.93
N ALA A 268 -10.00 22.28 -8.94
CA ALA A 268 -8.62 22.55 -9.27
C ALA A 268 -8.45 24.02 -9.72
N THR A 269 -8.14 24.91 -8.78
CA THR A 269 -7.47 26.18 -9.11
C THR A 269 -6.27 26.42 -8.21
N THR A 270 -5.15 26.69 -8.88
CA THR A 270 -3.77 26.72 -8.42
C THR A 270 -3.55 27.66 -7.22
N SER A 271 -3.27 27.11 -6.03
CA SER A 271 -2.84 27.88 -4.85
C SER A 271 -1.35 27.73 -4.61
N SER A 272 -0.63 28.85 -4.64
CA SER A 272 0.81 28.96 -4.47
C SER A 272 1.20 28.88 -2.99
N TYR A 273 1.63 27.72 -2.52
CA TYR A 273 2.28 27.60 -1.21
C TYR A 273 3.76 27.98 -1.28
N LEU A 274 4.16 28.90 -0.41
CA LEU A 274 5.55 29.35 -0.22
C LEU A 274 6.44 28.22 0.34
N PRO A 275 7.73 28.16 -0.02
CA PRO A 275 8.62 27.11 0.44
C PRO A 275 8.99 27.28 1.92
N LEU A 276 8.77 26.23 2.71
CA LEU A 276 9.31 26.07 4.05
C LEU A 276 10.85 26.14 4.01
N ARG A 277 11.40 27.21 4.58
CA ARG A 277 12.85 27.40 4.78
C ARG A 277 13.35 26.34 5.76
N ALA A 278 14.03 25.31 5.26
CA ALA A 278 14.79 24.39 6.08
C ALA A 278 15.94 25.14 6.78
N GLY A 279 15.82 25.35 8.09
CA GLY A 279 16.87 25.91 8.93
C GLY A 279 18.05 24.94 9.03
N ARG A 280 19.09 25.17 8.22
CA ARG A 280 20.42 24.57 8.42
C ARG A 280 20.96 24.99 9.78
N ARG A 281 21.05 24.06 10.73
CA ARG A 281 21.94 24.21 11.89
C ARG A 281 23.38 24.08 11.38
N THR A 282 24.07 25.19 11.21
CA THR A 282 25.53 25.19 11.01
C THR A 282 26.20 25.06 12.37
N SER A 283 26.75 23.89 12.65
CA SER A 283 27.74 23.68 13.72
C SER A 283 29.02 24.43 13.35
N GLY A 284 29.34 25.49 14.09
CA GLY A 284 30.61 26.21 13.96
C GLY A 284 31.76 25.38 14.53
N CYS A 285 32.72 25.02 13.67
CA CYS A 285 34.07 24.67 14.08
C CYS A 285 34.92 25.94 13.95
N SER A 286 35.27 26.54 15.08
CA SER A 286 36.20 27.66 15.18
C SER A 286 37.64 27.15 15.08
N GLY A 287 38.27 27.35 13.94
CA GLY A 287 39.72 27.27 13.77
C GLY A 287 40.36 28.59 14.19
N GLY A 288 41.20 28.54 15.23
CA GLY A 288 42.02 29.67 15.68
C GLY A 288 43.44 29.50 15.19
N ASP A 289 43.80 30.25 14.15
CA ASP A 289 45.18 30.50 13.75
C ASP A 289 45.86 31.42 14.78
N THR A 290 47.02 31.02 15.28
CA THR A 290 47.96 31.94 15.94
C THR A 290 49.33 31.79 15.30
N ALA A 291 49.69 32.79 14.52
CA ALA A 291 51.05 33.05 14.09
C ALA A 291 51.79 33.81 15.22
N GLY A 292 53.00 33.35 15.55
CA GLY A 292 53.93 34.03 16.44
C GLY A 292 55.36 33.80 15.94
N TYR A 293 55.92 34.84 15.32
CA TYR A 293 57.35 35.00 15.06
C TYR A 293 58.15 35.00 16.37
N GLU A 294 59.33 34.38 16.40
CA GLU A 294 60.57 35.05 16.85
C GLU A 294 61.82 34.18 16.62
N SER A 295 62.95 34.89 16.66
CA SER A 295 64.18 34.67 15.92
C SER A 295 65.28 34.04 16.77
N GLU A 296 66.39 33.71 16.09
CA GLU A 296 67.78 33.81 16.58
C GLU A 296 68.44 32.67 17.40
N SER A 297 69.32 31.97 16.67
CA SER A 297 70.78 31.95 16.88
C SER A 297 71.44 30.85 17.73
N LYS A 298 72.64 30.48 17.25
CA LYS A 298 73.72 29.64 17.83
C LYS A 298 73.44 28.13 17.73
N GLY A 299 74.31 27.31 17.14
CA GLY A 299 75.77 27.37 17.02
C GLY A 299 76.35 26.10 17.66
N GLN A 300 77.46 25.59 17.11
CA GLN A 300 78.29 24.44 17.53
C GLN A 300 77.85 23.07 16.97
N ASP A 301 78.58 22.48 16.02
CA ASP A 301 79.94 21.88 16.07
C ASP A 301 80.00 20.52 16.78
N THR A 302 80.21 19.50 15.93
CA THR A 302 81.05 18.28 16.08
C THR A 302 80.86 17.29 17.23
N MET A 303 80.81 16.02 16.80
CA MET A 303 81.25 14.76 17.42
C MET A 303 80.52 14.24 18.66
#